data_AF-A0A1W9NX84-F1
#
_entry.id   AF-A0A1W9NX84-F1
#
_cell.length_a   1.000
_cell.length_b   1.000
_cell.length_c   1.000
_cell.angle_alpha   90.00
_cell.angle_beta   90.00
_cell.angle_gamma   90.00
#
_symmetry.space_group_name_H-M   'P 1'
#
loop_
_entity.id
_entity.type
_entity.pdbx_description
1 polymer ?
#
loop_
_entity_poly.entity_id
_entity_poly.type
_entity_poly.pdbx_seq_one_letter_code
_entity_poly.pdbx_strand_id
1 'polypeptide(L)'
;MLIGYFLQNHLFADGSIGARTAANDFYYKDTYGKKGKLIYTTGKLLDIIEDAESEGIQLVIHAIGNRAIRQVLTGYERRIGKTNPLRHRIEHCELIDEKDIDRMAKLEIIASMQPNFISQWSQPGGMYETLLGNRYRFNNPVAQLMAKGIIVAFGSDCMPLSPLFGIKSVMNAPFSSQRISKEDALFNYTKNSAYAGFTLLKEGEINLQKRRTD
;
A
#
# COMPACT_ATOMS: atom_id res chain seq x y z
N MET A 1 22.62 -2.30 -23.87
CA MET A 1 22.24 -1.04 -23.21
C MET A 1 21.07 -1.31 -22.25
N LEU A 2 21.27 -2.18 -21.26
CA LEU A 2 20.21 -2.71 -20.38
C LEU A 2 20.64 -2.78 -18.90
N ILE A 3 21.76 -2.15 -18.53
CA ILE A 3 22.36 -2.24 -17.19
C ILE A 3 21.86 -1.11 -16.26
N GLY A 4 21.08 -0.14 -16.76
CA GLY A 4 20.71 1.07 -16.01
C GLY A 4 19.43 1.00 -15.16
N TYR A 5 18.58 -0.02 -15.31
CA TYR A 5 17.26 -0.07 -14.65
C TYR A 5 17.17 -1.05 -13.47
N PHE A 6 18.22 -1.84 -13.19
CA PHE A 6 18.20 -2.94 -12.22
C PHE A 6 18.30 -2.54 -10.73
N LEU A 7 18.18 -1.26 -10.37
CA LEU A 7 18.39 -0.81 -8.98
C LEU A 7 17.19 -0.20 -8.28
N GLN A 8 15.99 -0.24 -8.87
CA GLN A 8 14.78 0.20 -8.17
C GLN A 8 13.70 -0.88 -8.26
N ASN A 9 13.74 -1.84 -7.33
CA ASN A 9 12.57 -2.66 -7.00
C ASN A 9 11.42 -1.83 -6.39
N HIS A 10 11.70 -0.56 -6.06
CA HIS A 10 10.75 0.44 -5.60
C HIS A 10 10.40 1.41 -6.74
N LEU A 11 9.16 1.36 -7.21
CA LEU A 11 8.65 2.24 -8.27
C LEU A 11 7.57 3.19 -7.74
N PHE A 12 7.40 4.34 -8.37
CA PHE A 12 6.32 5.28 -8.06
C PHE A 12 5.32 5.34 -9.20
N ALA A 13 4.08 4.89 -8.98
CA ALA A 13 3.00 5.02 -9.97
C ALA A 13 2.34 6.41 -9.95
N ASP A 14 2.35 7.08 -8.79
CA ASP A 14 1.89 8.45 -8.60
C ASP A 14 2.65 9.16 -7.46
N GLY A 15 2.16 10.34 -7.05
CA GLY A 15 2.70 11.09 -5.92
C GLY A 15 1.85 10.95 -4.65
N SER A 16 1.69 12.03 -3.89
CA SER A 16 1.01 12.03 -2.58
C SER A 16 -0.25 12.90 -2.56
N ILE A 17 -1.14 12.63 -1.59
CA ILE A 17 -2.34 13.44 -1.34
C ILE A 17 -1.94 14.87 -0.94
N GLY A 18 -0.97 15.02 -0.03
CA GLY A 18 -0.52 16.33 0.46
C GLY A 18 0.00 17.25 -0.65
N ALA A 19 0.69 16.71 -1.64
CA ALA A 19 1.16 17.46 -2.81
C ALA A 19 0.13 17.57 -3.94
N ARG A 20 -1.06 16.97 -3.80
CA ARG A 20 -2.11 16.86 -4.83
C ARG A 20 -1.62 16.16 -6.11
N THR A 21 -0.66 15.26 -5.96
CA THR A 21 -0.02 14.52 -7.06
C THR A 21 -0.45 13.06 -7.11
N ALA A 22 -1.01 12.51 -6.02
CA ALA A 22 -1.66 11.19 -6.06
C ALA A 22 -2.79 11.20 -7.08
N ALA A 23 -2.79 10.20 -7.96
CA ALA A 23 -3.60 10.18 -9.18
C ALA A 23 -4.98 9.59 -8.91
N ASN A 24 -6.00 10.44 -8.99
CA ASN A 24 -7.38 10.08 -8.72
C ASN A 24 -8.24 10.16 -9.99
N ASP A 25 -9.44 9.57 -9.97
CA ASP A 25 -10.48 9.80 -10.98
C ASP A 25 -11.35 11.03 -10.66
N PHE A 26 -11.25 11.52 -9.44
CA PHE A 26 -11.95 12.70 -8.94
C PHE A 26 -10.97 13.87 -8.73
N TYR A 27 -11.52 15.09 -8.63
CA TYR A 27 -10.76 16.30 -8.39
C TYR A 27 -10.47 16.51 -6.90
N TYR A 28 -9.29 17.04 -6.58
CA TYR A 28 -8.98 17.58 -5.24
C TYR A 28 -9.89 18.77 -4.94
N LYS A 29 -10.49 18.78 -3.75
CA LYS A 29 -11.51 19.76 -3.32
C LYS A 29 -10.99 21.19 -3.30
N ASP A 30 -9.72 21.37 -2.96
CA ASP A 30 -9.08 22.67 -2.76
C ASP A 30 -8.41 23.22 -4.04
N THR A 31 -8.72 22.62 -5.20
CA THR A 31 -8.13 23.02 -6.48
C THR A 31 -9.20 23.21 -7.55
N TYR A 32 -8.94 24.11 -8.50
CA TYR A 32 -9.71 24.20 -9.74
C TYR A 32 -9.27 23.11 -10.72
N GLY A 33 -9.59 21.85 -10.43
CA GLY A 33 -9.52 20.77 -11.43
C GLY A 33 -8.27 19.88 -11.43
N LYS A 34 -7.48 19.79 -10.35
CA LYS A 34 -6.37 18.80 -10.29
C LYS A 34 -6.88 17.41 -9.91
N LYS A 35 -6.43 16.38 -10.62
CA LYS A 35 -6.67 14.95 -10.30
C LYS A 35 -5.38 14.16 -10.01
N GLY A 36 -4.27 14.86 -9.74
CA GLY A 36 -2.94 14.25 -9.71
C GLY A 36 -2.50 13.65 -11.05
N LYS A 37 -1.38 12.92 -11.05
CA LYS A 37 -0.72 12.48 -12.29
C LYS A 37 -0.11 11.08 -12.11
N LEU A 38 -0.35 10.22 -13.10
CA LEU A 38 0.36 8.95 -13.24
C LEU A 38 1.79 9.23 -13.73
N ILE A 39 2.76 8.57 -13.12
CA ILE A 39 4.18 8.70 -13.49
C ILE A 39 4.45 7.92 -14.79
N TYR A 40 3.84 6.75 -14.94
CA TYR A 40 4.01 5.89 -16.11
C TYR A 40 2.76 5.87 -16.99
N THR A 41 2.98 5.69 -18.30
CA THR A 41 1.91 5.18 -19.17
C THR A 41 1.64 3.73 -18.82
N THR A 42 0.42 3.23 -19.11
CA THR A 42 0.08 1.83 -18.82
C THR A 42 0.98 0.86 -19.58
N GLY A 43 1.35 1.17 -20.83
CA GLY A 43 2.30 0.36 -21.60
C GLY A 43 3.65 0.26 -20.91
N LYS A 44 4.22 1.39 -20.49
CA LYS A 44 5.53 1.38 -19.82
C LYS A 44 5.50 0.62 -18.49
N LEU A 45 4.42 0.75 -17.72
CA LEU A 45 4.26 0.00 -16.47
C LEU A 45 4.16 -1.51 -16.73
N LEU A 46 3.46 -1.92 -17.79
CA LEU A 46 3.37 -3.32 -18.19
C LEU A 46 4.73 -3.91 -18.56
N ASP A 47 5.55 -3.16 -19.31
CA ASP A 47 6.90 -3.60 -19.69
C ASP A 47 7.76 -3.79 -18.43
N ILE A 48 7.72 -2.83 -17.50
CA ILE A 48 8.50 -2.93 -16.25
C ILE A 48 8.08 -4.14 -15.41
N ILE A 49 6.76 -4.41 -15.33
CA ILE A 49 6.25 -5.56 -14.58
C ILE A 49 6.70 -6.87 -15.26
N GLU A 50 6.60 -6.96 -16.58
CA GLU A 50 7.05 -8.13 -17.34
C GLU A 50 8.55 -8.40 -17.17
N ASP A 51 9.38 -7.35 -17.25
CA ASP A 51 10.82 -7.45 -17.03
C ASP A 51 11.12 -7.99 -15.63
N ALA A 52 10.52 -7.41 -14.58
CA ALA A 52 10.75 -7.84 -13.21
C ALA A 52 10.25 -9.27 -12.92
N GLU A 53 9.10 -9.66 -13.49
CA GLU A 53 8.58 -11.03 -13.43
C GLU A 53 9.56 -12.02 -14.04
N SER A 54 10.09 -11.72 -15.23
CA SER A 54 11.02 -12.60 -15.93
C SER A 54 12.33 -12.83 -15.18
N GLU A 55 12.72 -11.88 -14.34
CA GLU A 55 13.94 -11.89 -13.53
C GLU A 55 13.70 -12.37 -12.08
N GLY A 56 12.47 -12.73 -11.71
CA GLY A 56 12.13 -13.18 -10.36
C GLY A 56 12.28 -12.08 -9.29
N ILE A 57 12.11 -10.81 -9.67
CA ILE A 57 12.28 -9.66 -8.79
C ILE A 57 10.94 -9.24 -8.20
N GLN A 58 10.85 -9.19 -6.87
CA GLN A 58 9.70 -8.61 -6.18
C GLN A 58 9.57 -7.12 -6.52
N LEU A 59 8.43 -6.75 -7.07
CA LEU A 59 8.04 -5.35 -7.25
C LEU A 59 7.34 -4.76 -6.03
N VAL A 60 7.75 -3.53 -5.72
CA VAL A 60 7.25 -2.67 -4.65
C VAL A 60 6.81 -1.37 -5.29
N ILE A 61 5.51 -1.15 -5.44
CA ILE A 61 5.01 -0.01 -6.22
C ILE A 61 4.22 0.93 -5.33
N HIS A 62 4.73 2.14 -5.14
CA HIS A 62 4.00 3.26 -4.55
C HIS A 62 2.79 3.60 -5.40
N ALA A 63 1.60 3.50 -4.83
CA ALA A 63 0.36 3.99 -5.43
C ALA A 63 -0.62 4.44 -4.34
N ILE A 64 -0.90 5.74 -4.30
CA ILE A 64 -1.82 6.33 -3.31
C ILE A 64 -3.22 6.51 -3.89
N GLY A 65 -3.33 7.10 -5.08
CA GLY A 65 -4.62 7.46 -5.68
C GLY A 65 -5.31 6.29 -6.38
N ASN A 66 -6.64 6.33 -6.43
CA ASN A 66 -7.46 5.21 -6.95
C ASN A 66 -7.14 4.88 -8.41
N ARG A 67 -6.78 5.88 -9.22
CA ARG A 67 -6.40 5.69 -10.62
C ARG A 67 -5.02 5.05 -10.76
N ALA A 68 -4.08 5.37 -9.87
CA ALA A 68 -2.75 4.73 -9.84
C ALA A 68 -2.83 3.27 -9.39
N ILE A 69 -3.54 3.01 -8.28
CA ILE A 69 -3.75 1.65 -7.77
C ILE A 69 -4.38 0.77 -8.85
N ARG A 70 -5.40 1.28 -9.55
CA ARG A 70 -6.03 0.57 -10.66
C ARG A 70 -5.05 0.25 -11.80
N GLN A 71 -4.18 1.20 -12.17
CA GLN A 71 -3.18 1.01 -13.22
C GLN A 71 -2.20 -0.10 -12.82
N VAL A 72 -1.74 -0.11 -11.57
CA VAL A 72 -0.85 -1.13 -11.03
C VAL A 72 -1.51 -2.50 -11.03
N LEU A 73 -2.74 -2.62 -10.54
CA LEU A 73 -3.49 -3.88 -10.55
C LEU A 73 -3.73 -4.38 -11.98
N THR A 74 -4.02 -3.50 -12.94
CA THR A 74 -4.12 -3.90 -14.36
C THR A 74 -2.78 -4.39 -14.90
N GLY A 75 -1.67 -3.81 -14.44
CA GLY A 75 -0.33 -4.27 -14.72
C GLY A 75 -0.12 -5.72 -14.25
N TYR A 76 -0.40 -5.95 -12.96
CA TYR A 76 -0.27 -7.27 -12.35
C TYR A 76 -1.17 -8.32 -13.01
N GLU A 77 -2.46 -8.05 -13.21
CA GLU A 77 -3.40 -8.99 -13.88
C GLU A 77 -2.91 -9.49 -15.23
N ARG A 78 -2.17 -8.66 -15.96
CA ARG A 78 -1.69 -8.99 -17.30
C ARG A 78 -0.36 -9.75 -17.28
N ARG A 79 0.41 -9.68 -16.20
CA ARG A 79 1.83 -10.08 -16.19
C ARG A 79 2.23 -11.10 -15.12
N ILE A 80 1.66 -11.07 -13.91
CA ILE A 80 2.15 -11.89 -12.77
C ILE A 80 1.49 -13.28 -12.64
N GLY A 81 0.66 -13.68 -13.60
CA GLY A 81 -0.11 -14.92 -13.51
C GLY A 81 -1.26 -14.86 -12.49
N LYS A 82 -1.77 -16.02 -12.05
CA LYS A 82 -2.92 -16.12 -11.13
C LYS A 82 -2.55 -16.07 -9.64
N THR A 83 -1.27 -16.25 -9.31
CA THR A 83 -0.75 -16.31 -7.94
C THR A 83 0.38 -15.30 -7.79
N ASN A 84 0.72 -14.91 -6.56
CA ASN A 84 1.75 -13.92 -6.29
C ASN A 84 2.98 -14.50 -5.55
N PRO A 85 3.75 -15.40 -6.16
CA PRO A 85 4.86 -16.08 -5.48
C PRO A 85 5.99 -15.12 -5.09
N LEU A 86 6.20 -14.06 -5.88
CA LEU A 86 7.20 -13.02 -5.60
C LEU A 86 6.71 -11.97 -4.59
N ARG A 87 5.48 -12.10 -4.08
CA ARG A 87 4.91 -11.23 -3.05
C ARG A 87 4.90 -9.76 -3.46
N HIS A 88 4.58 -9.45 -4.72
CA HIS A 88 4.38 -8.09 -5.18
C HIS A 88 3.44 -7.34 -4.25
N ARG A 89 3.76 -6.06 -4.05
CA ARG A 89 3.00 -5.24 -3.12
C ARG A 89 2.80 -3.84 -3.64
N ILE A 90 1.72 -3.24 -3.16
CA ILE A 90 1.40 -1.83 -3.36
C ILE A 90 1.70 -1.12 -2.05
N GLU A 91 2.58 -0.12 -2.12
CA GLU A 91 2.88 0.77 -1.00
C GLU A 91 1.81 1.86 -0.89
N HIS A 92 1.47 2.19 0.34
CA HIS A 92 0.43 3.12 0.78
C HIS A 92 -1.00 2.63 0.57
N CYS A 93 -1.41 2.38 -0.68
CA CYS A 93 -2.75 1.86 -1.02
C CYS A 93 -3.90 2.64 -0.34
N GLU A 94 -3.80 3.97 -0.26
CA GLU A 94 -4.67 4.76 0.63
C GLU A 94 -6.06 4.99 0.06
N LEU A 95 -6.21 5.17 -1.26
CA LEU A 95 -7.48 5.52 -1.90
C LEU A 95 -7.89 4.43 -2.89
N ILE A 96 -8.08 3.19 -2.42
CA ILE A 96 -8.50 2.07 -3.27
C ILE A 96 -10.03 2.03 -3.43
N ASP A 97 -10.53 1.77 -4.64
CA ASP A 97 -11.95 1.55 -4.90
C ASP A 97 -12.37 0.12 -4.51
N GLU A 98 -13.62 -0.09 -4.12
CA GLU A 98 -14.15 -1.41 -3.71
C GLU A 98 -13.92 -2.52 -4.75
N LYS A 99 -14.16 -2.23 -6.03
CA LYS A 99 -13.89 -3.18 -7.12
C LYS A 99 -12.40 -3.56 -7.24
N ASP A 100 -11.51 -2.64 -6.88
CA ASP A 100 -10.07 -2.81 -6.97
C ASP A 100 -9.55 -3.60 -5.75
N ILE A 101 -10.24 -3.53 -4.60
CA ILE A 101 -10.01 -4.44 -3.47
C ILE A 101 -10.26 -5.90 -3.88
N ASP A 102 -11.37 -6.19 -4.56
CA ASP A 102 -11.68 -7.56 -5.01
C ASP A 102 -10.64 -8.08 -6.02
N ARG A 103 -10.12 -7.20 -6.89
CA ARG A 103 -9.04 -7.53 -7.83
C ARG A 103 -7.74 -7.82 -7.09
N MET A 104 -7.39 -6.96 -6.12
CA MET A 104 -6.20 -7.11 -5.28
C MET A 104 -6.20 -8.45 -4.52
N ALA A 105 -7.35 -8.83 -3.96
CA ALA A 105 -7.51 -10.12 -3.27
C ALA A 105 -7.32 -11.31 -4.21
N LYS A 106 -7.93 -11.29 -5.40
CA LYS A 106 -7.80 -12.37 -6.40
C LYS A 106 -6.37 -12.58 -6.88
N LEU A 107 -5.59 -11.51 -6.93
CA LEU A 107 -4.19 -11.53 -7.36
C LEU A 107 -3.22 -11.79 -6.21
N GLU A 108 -3.70 -11.94 -4.97
CA GLU A 108 -2.86 -12.11 -3.78
C GLU A 108 -1.83 -10.98 -3.59
N ILE A 109 -2.14 -9.76 -4.07
CA ILE A 109 -1.25 -8.59 -3.93
C ILE A 109 -1.28 -8.11 -2.49
N ILE A 110 -0.10 -7.86 -1.93
CA ILE A 110 0.06 -7.38 -0.55
C ILE A 110 -0.18 -5.86 -0.50
N ALA A 111 -0.91 -5.40 0.52
CA ALA A 111 -1.01 -3.98 0.86
C ALA A 111 0.06 -3.64 1.91
N SER A 112 1.03 -2.78 1.58
CA SER A 112 2.00 -2.25 2.54
C SER A 112 1.58 -0.83 2.94
N MET A 113 1.08 -0.67 4.16
CA MET A 113 0.35 0.53 4.59
C MET A 113 0.96 1.20 5.82
N GLN A 114 0.70 2.50 5.97
CA GLN A 114 1.26 3.33 7.03
C GLN A 114 0.16 3.79 7.99
N PRO A 115 -0.16 3.00 9.04
CA PRO A 115 -1.28 3.31 9.93
C PRO A 115 -1.12 4.66 10.65
N ASN A 116 0.12 5.13 10.85
CA ASN A 116 0.42 6.45 11.41
C ASN A 116 -0.17 7.63 10.60
N PHE A 117 -0.39 7.46 9.29
CA PHE A 117 -1.02 8.49 8.45
C PHE A 117 -2.45 8.78 8.88
N ILE A 118 -3.13 7.81 9.52
CA ILE A 118 -4.49 8.00 10.01
C ILE A 118 -4.53 9.06 11.11
N SER A 119 -3.63 9.01 12.08
CA SER A 119 -3.57 10.01 13.15
C SER A 119 -3.00 11.34 12.67
N GLN A 120 -2.06 11.32 11.71
CA GLN A 120 -1.45 12.55 11.19
C GLN A 120 -2.39 13.33 10.28
N TRP A 121 -3.13 12.65 9.40
CA TRP A 121 -3.80 13.31 8.27
C TRP A 121 -5.27 12.93 8.06
N SER A 122 -5.71 11.75 8.50
CA SER A 122 -7.08 11.24 8.28
C SER A 122 -8.09 11.59 9.38
N GLN A 123 -7.68 12.26 10.46
CA GLN A 123 -8.62 12.65 11.52
C GLN A 123 -9.66 13.67 11.00
N PRO A 124 -10.87 13.74 11.59
CA PRO A 124 -11.83 14.80 11.28
C PRO A 124 -11.20 16.18 11.45
N GLY A 125 -11.44 17.07 10.48
CA GLY A 125 -10.79 18.38 10.38
C GLY A 125 -9.34 18.33 9.90
N GLY A 126 -8.80 17.15 9.62
CA GLY A 126 -7.42 16.94 9.17
C GLY A 126 -7.19 17.30 7.70
N MET A 127 -5.93 17.10 7.28
CA MET A 127 -5.50 17.40 5.91
C MET A 127 -6.31 16.64 4.86
N TYR A 128 -6.59 15.36 5.08
CA TYR A 128 -7.30 14.56 4.06
C TYR A 128 -8.73 15.03 3.84
N GLU A 129 -9.45 15.42 4.89
CA GLU A 129 -10.79 16.01 4.74
C GLU A 129 -10.74 17.32 3.95
N THR A 130 -9.74 18.16 4.21
CA THR A 130 -9.54 19.43 3.51
C THR A 130 -9.33 19.19 2.02
N LEU A 131 -8.46 18.24 1.66
CA LEU A 131 -8.03 18.01 0.27
C LEU A 131 -8.98 17.12 -0.53
N LEU A 132 -9.64 16.15 0.10
CA LEU A 132 -10.48 15.15 -0.59
C LEU A 132 -11.98 15.40 -0.39
N GLY A 133 -12.37 16.30 0.53
CA GLY A 133 -13.76 16.44 0.96
C GLY A 133 -14.28 15.13 1.54
N ASN A 134 -15.58 14.86 1.40
CA ASN A 134 -16.23 13.66 1.95
C ASN A 134 -15.61 12.32 1.51
N ARG A 135 -14.85 12.31 0.40
CA ARG A 135 -14.16 11.09 -0.08
C ARG A 135 -13.07 10.61 0.87
N TYR A 136 -12.53 11.48 1.73
CA TYR A 136 -11.55 11.05 2.71
C TYR A 136 -12.07 9.93 3.61
N ARG A 137 -13.38 9.80 3.81
CA ARG A 137 -13.96 8.73 4.65
C ARG A 137 -13.65 7.31 4.14
N PHE A 138 -13.20 7.17 2.90
CA PHE A 138 -12.83 5.90 2.27
C PHE A 138 -11.31 5.65 2.24
N ASN A 139 -10.50 6.50 2.89
CA ASN A 139 -9.04 6.35 2.87
C ASN A 139 -8.54 5.27 3.84
N ASN A 140 -7.32 4.78 3.60
CA ASN A 140 -6.59 3.82 4.44
C ASN A 140 -7.48 2.65 4.92
N PRO A 141 -8.19 1.93 4.04
CA PRO A 141 -9.24 0.99 4.42
C PRO A 141 -8.69 -0.37 4.90
N VAL A 142 -7.76 -0.35 5.87
CA VAL A 142 -7.03 -1.53 6.38
C VAL A 142 -7.96 -2.67 6.79
N ALA A 143 -9.01 -2.39 7.58
CA ALA A 143 -9.93 -3.41 8.06
C ALA A 143 -10.73 -4.04 6.91
N GLN A 144 -11.10 -3.23 5.92
CA GLN A 144 -11.81 -3.71 4.73
C GLN A 144 -10.91 -4.60 3.85
N LEU A 145 -9.64 -4.24 3.70
CA LEU A 145 -8.66 -5.08 2.98
C LEU A 145 -8.46 -6.42 3.68
N MET A 146 -8.25 -6.40 5.01
CA MET A 146 -8.10 -7.62 5.81
C MET A 146 -9.35 -8.52 5.75
N ALA A 147 -10.55 -7.94 5.77
CA ALA A 147 -11.80 -8.68 5.66
C ALA A 147 -11.95 -9.41 4.30
N LYS A 148 -11.20 -9.01 3.28
CA LYS A 148 -11.14 -9.65 1.96
C LYS A 148 -9.99 -10.66 1.84
N GLY A 149 -9.30 -10.97 2.93
CA GLY A 149 -8.17 -11.89 2.96
C GLY A 149 -6.87 -11.31 2.40
N ILE A 150 -6.81 -10.00 2.14
CA ILE A 150 -5.60 -9.34 1.66
C ILE A 150 -4.59 -9.26 2.80
N ILE A 151 -3.36 -9.68 2.53
CA ILE A 151 -2.26 -9.53 3.48
C ILE A 151 -1.93 -8.04 3.58
N VAL A 152 -2.00 -7.52 4.80
CA VAL A 152 -1.59 -6.16 5.12
C VAL A 152 -0.29 -6.19 5.91
N ALA A 153 0.75 -5.54 5.40
CA ALA A 153 1.99 -5.27 6.09
C ALA A 153 2.01 -3.82 6.57
N PHE A 154 2.51 -3.57 7.78
CA PHE A 154 2.64 -2.21 8.28
C PHE A 154 4.08 -1.70 8.22
N GLY A 155 4.21 -0.44 7.80
CA GLY A 155 5.41 0.37 7.86
C GLY A 155 5.09 1.75 8.43
N SER A 156 6.12 2.56 8.70
CA SER A 156 5.92 3.93 9.20
C SER A 156 6.17 4.99 8.14
N ASP A 157 6.90 4.64 7.08
CA ASP A 157 7.50 5.59 6.14
C ASP A 157 8.22 6.74 6.86
N CYS A 158 8.83 6.43 8.01
CA CYS A 158 9.54 7.37 8.88
C CYS A 158 8.69 8.57 9.39
N MET A 159 7.35 8.53 9.36
CA MET A 159 6.50 9.72 9.55
C MET A 159 5.28 9.54 10.49
N PRO A 160 5.44 9.24 11.81
CA PRO A 160 6.65 9.01 12.57
C PRO A 160 6.99 7.52 12.72
N LEU A 161 8.23 7.20 13.11
CA LEU A 161 8.76 5.84 13.16
C LEU A 161 8.07 4.88 14.15
N SER A 162 7.42 5.38 15.20
CA SER A 162 6.97 4.54 16.33
C SER A 162 5.84 3.57 15.94
N PRO A 163 6.04 2.24 16.04
CA PRO A 163 4.98 1.26 15.77
C PRO A 163 3.81 1.40 16.77
N LEU A 164 4.08 1.78 18.01
CA LEU A 164 3.04 2.02 19.02
C LEU A 164 2.13 3.18 18.62
N PHE A 165 2.68 4.20 17.97
CA PHE A 165 1.88 5.29 17.42
C PHE A 165 0.96 4.76 16.32
N GLY A 166 1.49 3.98 15.37
CA GLY A 166 0.70 3.36 14.31
C GLY A 166 -0.40 2.43 14.83
N ILE A 167 -0.09 1.57 15.81
CA ILE A 167 -1.08 0.69 16.46
C ILE A 167 -2.20 1.54 17.09
N LYS A 168 -1.84 2.59 17.83
CA LYS A 168 -2.84 3.51 18.40
C LYS A 168 -3.67 4.19 17.30
N SER A 169 -3.07 4.53 16.15
CA SER A 169 -3.76 5.17 15.03
C SER A 169 -4.86 4.31 14.45
N VAL A 170 -4.61 3.03 14.15
CA VAL A 170 -5.65 2.13 13.61
C VAL A 170 -6.69 1.76 14.65
N MET A 171 -6.32 1.56 15.91
CA MET A 171 -7.30 1.27 16.98
C MET A 171 -8.31 2.42 17.17
N ASN A 172 -7.84 3.66 17.05
CA ASN A 172 -8.64 4.88 17.27
C ASN A 172 -9.04 5.55 15.95
N ALA A 173 -8.94 4.86 14.82
CA ALA A 173 -9.25 5.44 13.52
C ALA A 173 -10.72 5.90 13.46
N PRO A 174 -11.05 7.03 12.81
CA PRO A 174 -12.40 7.57 12.81
C PRO A 174 -13.40 6.68 12.04
N PHE A 175 -12.94 5.94 11.03
CA PHE A 175 -13.80 5.12 10.17
C PHE A 175 -13.62 3.62 10.45
N SER A 176 -14.74 2.88 10.46
CA SER A 176 -14.73 1.44 10.72
C SER A 176 -13.92 0.65 9.69
N SER A 177 -13.87 1.11 8.44
CA SER A 177 -13.03 0.51 7.38
C SER A 177 -11.53 0.58 7.68
N GLN A 178 -11.10 1.43 8.62
CA GLN A 178 -9.70 1.61 9.02
C GLN A 178 -9.37 0.86 10.33
N ARG A 179 -10.38 0.60 11.17
CA ARG A 179 -10.18 0.13 12.55
C ARG A 179 -9.97 -1.38 12.62
N ILE A 180 -8.85 -1.79 13.22
CA ILE A 180 -8.52 -3.18 13.53
C ILE A 180 -8.16 -3.35 15.01
N SER A 181 -8.12 -4.60 15.48
CA SER A 181 -7.72 -4.90 16.84
C SER A 181 -6.23 -4.60 17.07
N LYS A 182 -5.82 -4.50 18.34
CA LYS A 182 -4.41 -4.34 18.71
C LYS A 182 -3.60 -5.57 18.27
N GLU A 183 -4.18 -6.75 18.41
CA GLU A 183 -3.60 -8.04 18.04
C GLU A 183 -3.34 -8.11 16.53
N ASP A 184 -4.33 -7.71 15.72
CA ASP A 184 -4.18 -7.60 14.27
C ASP A 184 -3.11 -6.57 13.89
N ALA A 185 -3.08 -5.43 14.56
CA ALA A 185 -2.09 -4.39 14.30
C ALA A 185 -0.66 -4.86 14.62
N LEU A 186 -0.47 -5.60 15.73
CA LEU A 186 0.80 -6.22 16.09
C LEU A 186 1.21 -7.27 15.05
N PHE A 187 0.26 -8.10 14.61
CA PHE A 187 0.48 -9.10 13.58
C PHE A 187 0.93 -8.46 12.25
N ASN A 188 0.30 -7.35 11.87
CA ASN A 188 0.62 -6.60 10.67
C ASN A 188 2.00 -5.93 10.73
N TYR A 189 2.44 -5.47 11.90
CA TYR A 189 3.79 -4.93 12.11
C TYR A 189 4.90 -5.99 12.21
N THR A 190 4.54 -7.26 12.45
CA THR A 190 5.51 -8.33 12.69
C THR A 190 5.46 -9.37 11.59
N LYS A 191 4.58 -10.36 11.70
CA LYS A 191 4.53 -11.51 10.79
C LYS A 191 4.24 -11.10 9.35
N ASN A 192 3.26 -10.23 9.11
CA ASN A 192 2.94 -9.85 7.73
C ASN A 192 4.02 -8.97 7.11
N SER A 193 4.61 -8.04 7.85
CA SER A 193 5.77 -7.27 7.36
C SER A 193 6.96 -8.17 7.04
N ALA A 194 7.27 -9.15 7.90
CA ALA A 194 8.35 -10.11 7.64
C ALA A 194 8.03 -11.05 6.46
N TYR A 195 6.75 -11.43 6.29
CA TYR A 195 6.31 -12.18 5.11
C TYR A 195 6.47 -11.35 3.84
N ALA A 196 6.00 -10.11 3.82
CA ALA A 196 6.10 -9.20 2.67
C ALA A 196 7.55 -8.91 2.28
N GLY A 197 8.46 -8.81 3.25
CA GLY A 197 9.89 -8.54 3.02
C GLY A 197 10.77 -9.79 2.81
N PHE A 198 10.19 -11.00 2.73
CA PHE A 198 10.95 -12.27 2.69
C PHE A 198 11.89 -12.51 3.90
N THR A 199 11.65 -11.85 5.04
CA THR A 199 12.44 -12.00 6.27
C THR A 199 11.80 -12.93 7.30
N LEU A 200 10.62 -13.51 7.03
CA LEU A 200 9.89 -14.38 7.98
C LEU A 200 10.70 -15.55 8.53
N LEU A 201 11.73 -16.05 7.82
CA LEU A 201 12.61 -17.10 8.36
C LEU A 201 13.56 -16.60 9.46
N LYS A 202 13.78 -15.29 9.55
CA LYS A 202 14.65 -14.62 10.52
C LYS A 202 13.86 -13.83 11.57
N GLU A 203 12.72 -13.26 11.18
CA GLU A 203 11.94 -12.28 11.95
C GLU A 203 10.43 -12.63 11.96
N GLY A 204 9.62 -11.80 12.62
CA GLY A 204 8.15 -11.84 12.53
C GLY A 204 7.43 -12.84 13.43
N GLU A 205 8.12 -13.84 13.98
CA GLU A 205 7.55 -14.78 14.96
C GLU A 205 8.60 -15.23 15.97
N ILE A 206 8.20 -15.44 17.22
CA ILE A 206 9.02 -16.12 18.22
C ILE A 206 8.73 -17.62 18.12
N ASN A 207 9.68 -18.40 17.60
CA ASN A 207 9.65 -19.85 17.68
C ASN A 207 11.02 -20.39 18.12
N LEU A 208 11.05 -21.58 18.72
CA LEU A 208 12.26 -22.16 19.32
C LEU A 208 13.39 -22.45 18.32
N GLN A 209 13.12 -22.38 17.01
CA GLN A 209 14.11 -22.64 15.95
C GLN A 209 14.72 -21.38 15.32
N LYS A 210 14.14 -20.19 15.56
CA LYS A 210 14.69 -18.91 15.11
C LYS A 210 15.61 -18.36 16.19
N ARG A 211 16.91 -18.24 15.87
CA ARG A 211 17.91 -17.70 16.81
C ARG A 211 17.49 -16.30 17.24
N ARG A 212 17.44 -16.07 18.56
CA ARG A 212 17.56 -14.74 19.12
C ARG A 212 18.97 -14.28 18.82
N THR A 213 19.16 -13.41 17.85
CA THR A 213 20.41 -12.66 17.75
C THR A 213 20.37 -11.61 18.85
N ASP A 214 21.16 -11.91 19.87
CA ASP A 214 21.73 -11.07 20.92
C ASP A 214 22.20 -9.69 20.45
#